data_AF-V9GH64-F1
#
_entry.id   AF-V9GH64-F1
#
_cell.length_a   1.000
_cell.length_b   1.000
_cell.length_c   1.000
_cell.angle_alpha   90.00
_cell.angle_beta   90.00
_cell.angle_gamma   90.00
#
_symmetry.space_group_name_H-M   'P 1'
#
loop_
_entity.id
_entity.type
_entity.pdbx_description
1 polymer ?
#
loop_
_entity_poly.entity_id
_entity_poly.type
_entity_poly.pdbx_seq_one_letter_code
_entity_poly.pdbx_strand_id
1 'polypeptide(L)' 'MGQIIISDTGNGIPSDELQQIFEPFYRVNKSRSRKTGGVGLGLSIVKTIIEKHGWKISADSTWGEGSSFTITL' A
#
# COMPACT_ATOMS: atom_id res chain seq x y z
N MET A 1 -11.06 12.46 -16.23
CA MET A 1 -10.99 11.51 -15.10
C MET A 1 -9.98 12.04 -14.10
N GLY A 2 -10.32 12.05 -12.81
CA GLY A 2 -9.42 12.54 -11.75
C GLY A 2 -8.61 11.40 -11.14
N GLN A 3 -7.40 11.71 -10.69
CA GLN A 3 -6.56 10.78 -9.94
C GLN A 3 -5.86 11.49 -8.79
N ILE A 4 -5.57 10.74 -7.73
CA ILE A 4 -4.75 11.17 -6.59
C ILE A 4 -3.57 10.21 -6.50
N ILE A 5 -2.36 10.74 -6.51
CA ILE A 5 -1.13 9.96 -6.41
C ILE A 5 -0.39 10.38 -5.14
N ILE A 6 -0.04 9.39 -4.33
CA ILE A 6 0.76 9.57 -3.11
C ILE A 6 2.07 8.84 -3.31
N SER A 7 3.19 9.56 -3.35
CA SER A 7 4.52 9.00 -3.55
C SER A 7 5.39 9.22 -2.31
N ASP A 8 6.19 8.21 -1.97
CA ASP A 8 7.20 8.24 -0.94
C ASP A 8 8.58 7.87 -1.49
N THR A 9 9.64 8.22 -0.76
CA THR A 9 11.04 7.89 -1.10
C THR A 9 11.64 6.91 -0.09
N GLY A 10 10.81 6.07 0.50
CA GLY A 10 11.20 5.04 1.46
C GLY A 10 11.85 3.83 0.79
N ASN A 11 11.86 2.70 1.51
CA ASN A 11 12.52 1.48 1.05
C ASN A 11 11.85 0.81 -0.17
N GLY A 12 10.64 1.24 -0.55
CA GLY A 12 9.83 0.54 -1.53
C GLY A 12 9.28 -0.80 -1.04
N ILE A 13 8.63 -1.50 -1.96
CA ILE A 13 7.92 -2.78 -1.79
C ILE A 13 8.41 -3.72 -2.90
N PRO A 14 8.78 -4.97 -2.58
CA PRO A 14 9.12 -5.96 -3.60
C PRO A 14 7.95 -6.21 -4.57
N SER A 15 8.25 -6.35 -5.86
CA SER A 15 7.22 -6.47 -6.91
C SER A 15 6.29 -7.66 -6.72
N ASP A 16 6.78 -8.75 -6.15
CA ASP A 16 6.04 -9.98 -5.84
C ASP A 16 5.08 -9.81 -4.65
N GLU A 17 5.24 -8.75 -3.87
CA GLU A 17 4.42 -8.44 -2.70
C GLU A 17 3.35 -7.37 -2.96
N LEU A 18 3.44 -6.62 -4.07
CA LEU A 18 2.56 -5.49 -4.39
C LEU A 18 1.06 -5.82 -4.38
N GLN A 19 0.67 -7.04 -4.73
CA GLN A 19 -0.73 -7.45 -4.66
C GLN A 19 -1.18 -7.75 -3.22
N GLN A 20 -0.27 -8.29 -2.41
CA GLN A 20 -0.56 -8.80 -1.07
C GLN A 20 -0.62 -7.68 -0.04
N ILE A 21 -0.02 -6.51 -0.27
CA ILE A 21 -0.03 -5.38 0.66
C ILE A 21 -1.42 -4.86 1.02
N PHE A 22 -2.42 -5.15 0.19
CA PHE A 22 -3.81 -4.79 0.45
C PHE A 22 -4.58 -5.84 1.26
N GLU A 23 -3.98 -7.00 1.54
CA GLU A 23 -4.60 -8.03 2.35
C GLU A 23 -4.53 -7.67 3.84
N PRO A 24 -5.60 -7.91 4.61
CA PRO A 24 -5.58 -7.67 6.05
C PRO A 24 -4.44 -8.43 6.73
N PHE A 25 -3.78 -7.76 7.67
CA PHE A 25 -2.66 -8.28 8.46
C PHE A 25 -1.37 -8.55 7.67
N TYR A 26 -1.34 -8.24 6.37
CA TYR A 26 -0.14 -8.40 5.57
C TYR A 26 0.95 -7.38 5.94
N ARG A 27 2.20 -7.84 5.92
CA ARG A 27 3.38 -7.03 6.24
C ARG A 27 4.57 -7.49 5.40
N VAL A 28 5.11 -6.56 4.61
CA VAL A 28 6.31 -6.78 3.78
C VAL A 28 7.52 -7.17 4.63
N ASN A 29 7.74 -6.43 5.71
CA ASN A 29 8.82 -6.74 6.64
C ASN A 29 8.27 -7.34 7.94
N LYS A 30 8.41 -8.68 8.05
CA LYS A 30 8.03 -9.47 9.23
C LYS A 30 8.94 -9.23 10.45
N SER A 31 10.15 -8.66 10.26
CA SER A 31 11.17 -8.53 11.32
C SER A 31 11.15 -7.18 12.05
N ARG A 32 10.47 -6.14 11.54
CA ARG A 32 10.37 -4.86 12.26
C ARG A 32 9.49 -5.02 13.51
N SER A 33 10.14 -4.86 14.65
CA SER A 33 9.66 -5.01 16.03
C SER A 33 8.21 -4.57 16.28
N ARG A 34 7.50 -5.36 17.10
CA ARG A 34 6.19 -5.06 17.71
C ARG A 34 6.09 -3.68 18.38
N LYS A 35 7.21 -2.99 18.62
CA LYS A 35 7.25 -1.64 19.22
C LYS A 35 6.96 -0.48 18.26
N THR A 36 7.15 -0.64 16.94
CA THR A 36 6.99 0.47 15.98
C THR A 36 6.19 0.11 14.72
N GLY A 37 5.90 -1.18 14.50
CA GLY A 37 5.11 -1.63 13.35
C GLY A 37 3.63 -1.78 13.68
N GLY A 38 2.76 -1.17 12.87
CA GLY A 38 1.32 -1.43 12.91
C GLY A 38 0.98 -2.89 12.55
N VAL A 39 -0.26 -3.30 12.82
CA VAL A 39 -0.74 -4.69 12.62
C VAL A 39 -1.01 -5.08 11.16
N GLY A 40 -0.75 -4.20 10.19
CA GLY A 40 -0.98 -4.48 8.76
C GLY A 40 -2.44 -4.32 8.30
N LEU A 41 -3.20 -3.42 8.92
CA LEU A 41 -4.61 -3.16 8.55
C LEU A 41 -4.82 -1.89 7.71
N GLY A 42 -3.82 -1.02 7.61
CA GLY A 42 -3.98 0.30 7.00
C GLY A 42 -4.44 0.22 5.54
N LEU A 43 -3.70 -0.49 4.69
CA LEU A 43 -3.98 -0.58 3.27
C LEU A 43 -5.25 -1.39 2.94
N SER A 44 -5.57 -2.42 3.73
CA SER A 44 -6.82 -3.18 3.55
C SER A 44 -8.05 -2.32 3.85
N ILE A 45 -7.98 -1.46 4.87
CA ILE A 45 -9.02 -0.48 5.19
C ILE A 45 -9.14 0.54 4.05
N VAL A 46 -8.02 1.08 3.57
CA VAL A 46 -7.99 2.04 2.46
C VAL A 46 -8.62 1.45 1.19
N LYS A 47 -8.23 0.24 0.79
CA LYS A 47 -8.82 -0.46 -0.36
C LYS A 47 -10.33 -0.61 -0.21
N THR A 48 -10.79 -1.08 0.96
CA THR A 48 -12.23 -1.23 1.23
C THR A 48 -12.98 0.10 1.12
N ILE A 49 -12.43 1.19 1.67
CA ILE A 49 -13.06 2.52 1.60
C ILE A 49 -13.15 2.97 0.14
N ILE A 50 -12.06 2.90 -0.62
CA ILE A 50 -12.00 3.37 -2.02
C ILE A 50 -12.95 2.56 -2.91
N GLU A 51 -12.92 1.24 -2.81
CA GLU A 51 -13.78 0.36 -3.60
C GLU A 51 -15.27 0.57 -3.27
N LYS A 52 -15.61 0.85 -1.99
CA LYS A 52 -16.98 1.22 -1.60
C LYS A 52 -17.47 2.54 -2.20
N HIS A 53 -16.57 3.43 -2.61
CA HIS A 53 -16.91 4.65 -3.35
C HIS A 53 -16.95 4.42 -4.88
N GLY A 54 -16.76 3.18 -5.35
CA GLY A 54 -16.71 2.84 -6.77
C GLY A 54 -15.39 3.21 -7.46
N TRP A 55 -14.38 3.60 -6.69
CA TRP A 55 -13.07 4.02 -7.20
C TRP A 55 -12.08 2.85 -7.19
N LYS A 56 -10.90 3.05 -7.74
CA LYS A 56 -9.82 2.05 -7.77
C LYS A 56 -8.59 2.57 -7.04
N ILE A 57 -7.85 1.64 -6.43
CA ILE A 57 -6.51 1.88 -5.89
C ILE A 57 -5.51 0.91 -6.53
N SER A 58 -4.31 1.39 -6.81
CA SER A 58 -3.17 0.61 -7.29
C SER A 58 -1.89 1.08 -6.58
N ALA A 59 -0.86 0.24 -6.60
CA ALA A 59 0.44 0.56 -6.06
C ALA A 59 1.54 0.15 -7.05
N ASP A 60 2.48 1.06 -7.25
CA ASP A 60 3.71 0.84 -8.00
C ASP A 60 4.89 1.12 -7.07
N SER A 61 5.94 0.32 -7.12
CA SER A 61 7.10 0.52 -6.27
C SER A 61 8.36 -0.05 -6.86
N THR A 62 9.47 0.64 -6.60
CA THR A 62 10.81 0.15 -6.87
C THR A 62 11.54 -0.02 -5.54
N TRP A 63 12.03 -1.23 -5.29
CA TRP A 63 12.79 -1.52 -4.08
C TRP A 63 14.03 -0.64 -3.98
N GLY A 64 14.17 0.07 -2.86
CA GLY A 64 15.25 1.04 -2.60
C GLY A 64 14.99 2.47 -3.09
N GLU A 65 13.92 2.72 -3.85
CA GLU A 65 13.62 4.06 -4.39
C GLU A 65 12.34 4.67 -3.82
N GLY A 66 11.35 3.83 -3.50
CA GLY A 66 10.08 4.29 -2.90
C GLY A 66 8.85 3.63 -3.50
N SER A 67 7.68 4.14 -3.15
CA SER A 67 6.39 3.62 -3.62
C SER A 67 5.48 4.75 -4.05
N SER A 68 4.54 4.45 -4.95
CA SER A 68 3.46 5.33 -5.35
C SER A 68 2.13 4.60 -5.27
N PHE A 69 1.15 5.22 -4.61
CA PHE A 69 -0.22 4.72 -4.51
C PHE A 69 -1.13 5.63 -5.33
N THR A 70 -1.88 5.04 -6.26
CA THR A 70 -2.71 5.78 -7.20
C THR A 70 -4.18 5.43 -6.98
N ILE A 71 -4.99 6.45 -6.71
CA ILE A 71 -6.45 6.37 -6.57
C ILE A 71 -7.10 7.01 -7.79
N THR A 72 -8.00 6.30 -8.46
CA THR A 72 -8.70 6.79 -9.66
C THR A 72 -10.21 6.70 -9.49
N LEU A 73 -10.93 7.75 -9.92
CA LEU A 73 -12.39 7.76 -10.06
C LEU A 73 -12.90 6.73 -11.06
#